data_AF-A2SBQ4-F1
#
_entry.id   AF-A2SBQ4-F1
#
_cell.length_a   1.000
_cell.length_b   1.000
_cell.length_c   1.000
_cell.angle_alpha   90.00
_cell.angle_beta   90.00
_cell.angle_gamma   90.00
#
_symmetry.space_group_name_H-M   'P 1'
#
loop_
_entity.id
_entity.type
_entity.pdbx_description
1 polymer ?
#
loop_
_entity_poly.entity_id
_entity_poly.type
_entity_poly.pdbx_seq_one_letter_code
_entity_poly.pdbx_strand_id
1 'polypeptide(L)'
;MHAVIQLHIDAPPKPAAGQPCNGCGVCCASEPCPAGVLVSRRTQGACAALLWREAGDGDVGGGLYRCGLVEQPARFLPKAARWLAPALGRWARRSISAGRGCDCSLSVG
;
A
#
# COMPACT_ATOMS: atom_id res chain seq x y z
N MET A 1 -11.16 -19.63 7.11
CA MET A 1 -11.88 -18.47 6.57
C MET A 1 -11.21 -18.08 5.27
N HIS A 2 -11.96 -17.91 4.19
CA HIS A 2 -11.44 -17.47 2.90
C HIS A 2 -11.94 -16.05 2.63
N ALA A 3 -11.05 -15.16 2.21
CA ALA A 3 -11.38 -13.80 1.82
C ALA A 3 -11.09 -13.62 0.33
N VAL A 4 -12.02 -12.99 -0.39
CA VAL A 4 -11.84 -12.65 -1.80
C VAL A 4 -11.32 -11.21 -1.87
N ILE A 5 -10.14 -11.03 -2.44
CA ILE A 5 -9.55 -9.73 -2.74
C ILE A 5 -9.54 -9.50 -4.25
N GLN A 6 -10.00 -8.33 -4.69
CA GLN A 6 -9.95 -7.95 -6.10
C GLN A 6 -8.73 -7.03 -6.31
N LEU A 7 -7.84 -7.45 -7.19
CA LEU A 7 -6.67 -6.69 -7.61
C LEU A 7 -6.77 -6.40 -9.11
N HIS A 8 -6.10 -5.34 -9.54
CA HIS A 8 -5.97 -5.01 -10.95
C HIS A 8 -5.20 -6.13 -11.66
N ILE A 9 -5.63 -6.48 -12.88
CA ILE A 9 -5.02 -7.57 -13.65
C ILE A 9 -3.55 -7.30 -13.98
N ASP A 10 -3.22 -6.03 -14.18
CA ASP A 10 -1.88 -5.56 -14.51
C ASP A 10 -0.96 -5.43 -13.28
N ALA A 11 -1.47 -5.71 -12.08
CA ALA A 11 -0.67 -5.60 -10.86
C ALA A 11 0.49 -6.60 -10.91
N PRO A 12 1.70 -6.21 -10.44
CA PRO A 12 2.82 -7.13 -10.44
C PRO A 12 2.51 -8.33 -9.53
N PRO A 13 3.00 -9.53 -9.88
CA PRO A 13 2.78 -10.72 -9.08
C PRO A 13 3.34 -10.52 -7.67
N LYS A 14 2.73 -11.19 -6.69
CA LYS A 14 3.19 -11.12 -5.31
C LYS A 14 4.67 -11.53 -5.25
N PRO A 15 5.54 -10.71 -4.62
CA PRO A 15 6.95 -11.05 -4.51
C PRO A 15 7.12 -12.23 -3.55
N ALA A 16 8.21 -12.99 -3.74
CA ALA A 16 8.57 -14.08 -2.85
C ALA A 16 8.76 -13.57 -1.40
N ALA A 17 8.58 -14.46 -0.43
CA ALA A 17 8.80 -14.13 0.98
C ALA A 17 10.21 -13.55 1.19
N GLY A 18 10.31 -12.47 1.96
CA GLY A 18 11.57 -11.75 2.21
C GLY A 18 12.02 -10.77 1.11
N GLN A 19 11.41 -10.78 -0.08
CA GLN A 19 11.70 -9.77 -1.12
C GLN A 19 11.03 -8.43 -0.80
N PRO A 20 11.58 -7.30 -1.27
CA PRO A 20 10.98 -5.99 -1.04
C PRO A 20 9.59 -5.89 -1.67
N CYS A 21 8.74 -5.04 -1.09
CA CYS A 21 7.41 -4.77 -1.64
C CYS A 21 7.54 -4.15 -3.04
N ASN A 22 6.99 -4.83 -4.04
CA ASN A 22 6.96 -4.39 -5.44
C ASN A 22 5.68 -3.62 -5.81
N GLY A 23 4.73 -3.48 -4.89
CA GLY A 23 3.43 -2.86 -5.17
C GLY A 23 2.36 -3.83 -5.74
N CYS A 24 2.44 -5.13 -5.44
CA CYS A 24 1.38 -6.09 -5.83
C CYS A 24 -0.01 -5.81 -5.22
N GLY A 25 -0.09 -5.04 -4.13
CA GLY A 25 -1.35 -4.67 -3.48
C GLY A 25 -2.01 -5.75 -2.61
N VAL A 26 -1.57 -7.02 -2.67
CA VAL A 26 -2.17 -8.16 -1.95
C VAL A 26 -2.38 -7.89 -0.46
N CYS A 27 -1.32 -7.54 0.28
CA CYS A 27 -1.41 -7.31 1.72
C CYS A 27 -2.27 -6.07 2.06
N CYS A 28 -2.16 -5.00 1.28
CA CYS A 28 -2.93 -3.78 1.50
C CYS A 28 -4.41 -3.92 1.14
N ALA A 29 -4.76 -4.86 0.25
CA ALA A 29 -6.14 -5.20 -0.10
C ALA A 29 -6.77 -6.15 0.92
N SER A 30 -5.99 -7.02 1.56
CA SER A 30 -6.47 -7.92 2.60
C SER A 30 -6.69 -7.20 3.93
N GLU A 31 -5.70 -6.44 4.39
CA GLU A 31 -5.77 -5.72 5.66
C GLU A 31 -4.93 -4.44 5.66
N PRO A 32 -5.38 -3.40 6.38
CA PRO A 32 -4.60 -2.19 6.54
C PRO A 32 -3.43 -2.43 7.52
N CYS A 33 -2.24 -1.95 7.16
CA CYS A 33 -1.10 -1.87 8.07
C CYS A 33 -1.41 -0.95 9.26
N PRO A 34 -0.60 -0.94 10.35
CA PRO A 34 -0.87 -0.08 11.52
C PRO A 34 -1.06 1.40 11.18
N ALA A 35 -0.28 1.93 10.22
CA ALA A 35 -0.47 3.29 9.70
C ALA A 35 -1.76 3.43 8.88
N GLY A 36 -2.13 2.40 8.12
CA GLY A 36 -3.39 2.27 7.39
C GLY A 36 -4.60 2.27 8.33
N VAL A 37 -4.53 1.62 9.50
CA VAL A 37 -5.59 1.63 10.51
C VAL A 37 -5.83 3.04 11.02
N LEU A 38 -4.77 3.82 11.28
CA LEU A 38 -4.89 5.21 11.76
C LEU A 38 -5.63 6.11 10.76
N VAL A 39 -5.41 5.91 9.45
CA VAL A 39 -6.03 6.75 8.41
C VAL A 39 -7.38 6.23 7.91
N SER A 40 -7.56 4.91 7.85
CA SER A 40 -8.79 4.29 7.36
C SER A 40 -9.82 4.02 8.47
N ARG A 41 -9.37 3.98 9.74
CA ARG A 41 -10.15 3.51 10.90
C ARG A 41 -10.74 2.12 10.72
N ARG A 42 -10.09 1.29 9.90
CA ARG A 42 -10.45 -0.12 9.64
C ARG A 42 -9.31 -1.01 10.11
N THR A 43 -9.65 -2.19 10.59
CA THR A 43 -8.69 -3.24 10.96
C THR A 43 -8.71 -4.42 9.99
N GLN A 44 -9.65 -4.45 9.05
CA GLN A 44 -9.83 -5.52 8.07
C GLN A 44 -10.26 -4.95 6.71
N GLY A 45 -9.96 -5.66 5.64
CA GLY A 45 -10.29 -5.29 4.26
C GLY A 45 -9.32 -4.29 3.64
N ALA A 46 -9.67 -3.81 2.44
CA ALA A 46 -8.78 -2.94 1.68
C ALA A 46 -8.50 -1.61 2.38
N CYS A 47 -7.23 -1.25 2.46
CA CYS A 47 -6.76 0.00 3.02
C CYS A 47 -7.29 1.19 2.19
N ALA A 48 -7.84 2.21 2.86
CA ALA A 48 -8.30 3.43 2.21
C ALA A 48 -7.19 4.24 1.52
N ALA A 49 -5.93 3.96 1.86
CA ALA A 49 -4.76 4.56 1.23
C ALA A 49 -4.17 3.68 0.11
N LEU A 50 -4.82 2.61 -0.32
CA LEU A 50 -4.37 1.82 -1.47
C LEU A 50 -4.70 2.55 -2.78
N LEU A 51 -3.68 3.01 -3.49
CA LEU A 51 -3.83 3.73 -4.76
C LEU A 51 -3.28 2.89 -5.90
N TRP A 52 -4.06 2.75 -6.97
CA TRP A 52 -3.56 2.20 -8.24
C TRP A 52 -2.75 3.27 -8.99
N ARG A 53 -1.63 2.87 -9.57
CA ARG A 53 -0.81 3.68 -10.47
C ARG A 53 -0.71 2.95 -11.79
N GLU A 54 -1.15 3.60 -12.85
CA GLU A 54 -0.90 3.11 -14.20
C GLU A 54 0.60 2.99 -14.47
N ALA A 55 0.98 2.05 -15.34
CA ALA A 55 2.37 1.88 -15.76
C ALA A 55 2.86 3.16 -16.44
N GLY A 56 3.94 3.75 -15.91
CA GLY A 56 4.63 4.86 -16.56
C GLY A 56 5.78 4.37 -17.43
N ASP A 57 6.31 5.27 -18.27
CA ASP A 57 7.55 5.02 -19.01
C ASP A 57 8.70 4.73 -18.04
N GLY A 58 9.15 3.47 -18.00
CA GLY A 58 10.26 2.99 -17.16
C GLY A 58 9.87 2.05 -16.01
N ASP A 59 8.58 1.76 -15.80
CA ASP A 59 8.16 0.73 -14.85
C ASP A 59 8.34 -0.67 -15.46
N VAL A 60 8.96 -1.59 -14.70
CA VAL A 60 9.14 -2.99 -15.12
C VAL A 60 7.84 -3.75 -14.81
N GLY A 61 6.82 -3.58 -15.66
CA GLY A 61 5.54 -4.30 -15.56
C GLY A 61 4.31 -3.48 -15.99
N GLY A 62 3.13 -4.13 -15.92
CA GLY A 62 1.86 -3.44 -15.85
C GLY A 62 1.77 -2.62 -14.54
N GLY A 63 0.77 -1.75 -14.40
CA GLY A 63 0.70 -0.78 -13.29
C GLY A 63 0.89 -1.38 -11.89
N LEU A 64 1.07 -0.53 -10.88
CA LEU A 64 1.42 -0.97 -9.53
C LEU A 64 0.63 -0.23 -8.45
N TYR A 65 0.46 -0.86 -7.30
CA TYR A 65 -0.16 -0.23 -6.15
C TYR A 65 0.84 0.58 -5.33
N ARG A 66 0.44 1.78 -4.93
CA ARG A 66 1.19 2.67 -4.04
C ARG A 66 0.36 3.05 -2.82
N CYS A 67 1.06 3.30 -1.72
CA CYS A 67 0.43 3.82 -0.52
C CYS A 67 0.19 5.32 -0.67
N GLY A 68 -1.07 5.73 -0.73
CA GLY A 68 -1.50 7.12 -0.75
C GLY A 68 -1.06 7.90 0.48
N LEU A 69 -0.80 7.26 1.61
CA LEU A 69 -0.21 7.93 2.77
C LEU A 69 1.24 8.38 2.50
N VAL A 70 1.95 7.67 1.60
CA VAL A 70 3.32 8.01 1.18
C VAL A 70 3.31 8.97 0.00
N GLU A 71 2.45 8.74 -1.01
CA GLU A 71 2.42 9.57 -2.21
C GLU A 71 1.64 10.86 -2.05
N GLN A 72 0.51 10.79 -1.34
CA GLN A 72 -0.44 11.89 -1.21
C GLN A 72 -0.87 12.11 0.26
N PRO A 73 0.08 12.26 1.21
CA PRO A 73 -0.21 12.40 2.64
C PRO A 73 -1.16 13.56 2.95
N ALA A 74 -1.13 14.62 2.16
CA ALA A 74 -2.01 15.78 2.32
C ALA A 74 -3.51 15.47 2.15
N ARG A 75 -3.88 14.36 1.49
CA ARG A 75 -5.28 13.91 1.39
C ARG A 75 -5.83 13.37 2.72
N PHE A 76 -4.95 12.90 3.60
CA PHE A 76 -5.31 12.30 4.89
C PHE A 76 -5.18 13.28 6.06
N LEU A 77 -4.80 14.53 5.79
CA LEU A 77 -4.61 15.57 6.80
C LEU A 77 -5.63 16.71 6.62
N PRO A 78 -6.10 17.33 7.71
CA PRO A 78 -6.92 18.54 7.63
C PRO A 78 -6.11 19.69 7.01
N LYS A 79 -6.80 20.64 6.36
CA LYS A 79 -6.17 21.77 5.63
C LYS A 79 -5.11 22.51 6.47
N ALA A 80 -5.41 22.76 7.75
CA ALA A 80 -4.51 23.44 8.69
C ALA A 80 -3.21 22.66 8.99
N ALA A 81 -3.20 21.34 8.83
CA ALA A 81 -2.06 20.47 9.12
C ALA A 81 -1.35 19.98 7.84
N ARG A 82 -1.72 20.46 6.65
CA ARG A 82 -1.12 20.03 5.38
C ARG A 82 0.39 20.28 5.30
N TRP A 83 0.91 21.24 6.05
CA TRP A 83 2.34 21.49 6.16
C TRP A 83 3.12 20.31 6.78
N LEU A 84 2.45 19.43 7.55
CA LEU A 84 3.02 18.19 8.09
C LEU A 84 3.00 17.02 7.09
N ALA A 85 2.37 17.17 5.93
CA ALA A 85 2.27 16.12 4.91
C ALA A 85 3.62 15.46 4.55
N PRO A 86 4.72 16.19 4.27
CA PRO A 86 6.00 15.56 3.97
C PRO A 86 6.57 14.74 5.14
N ALA A 87 6.37 15.21 6.38
CA ALA A 87 6.80 14.47 7.58
C ALA A 87 5.98 13.19 7.75
N LEU A 88 4.66 13.26 7.56
CA LEU A 88 3.77 12.11 7.61
C LEU A 88 4.12 11.08 6.53
N GLY A 89 4.40 11.51 5.30
CA GLY A 89 4.79 10.62 4.21
C GLY A 89 6.11 9.88 4.49
N ARG A 90 7.10 10.57 5.08
CA ARG A 90 8.37 9.93 5.50
C ARG A 90 8.16 8.95 6.64
N TRP A 91 7.38 9.34 7.65
CA TRP A 91 7.02 8.47 8.77
C TRP A 91 6.26 7.23 8.30
N ALA A 92 5.28 7.39 7.40
CA ALA A 92 4.55 6.29 6.78
C ALA A 92 5.48 5.36 6.02
N ARG A 93 6.38 5.90 5.18
CA ARG A 93 7.35 5.08 4.43
C ARG A 93 8.26 4.27 5.36
N ARG A 94 8.64 4.84 6.51
CA ARG A 94 9.50 4.17 7.50
C ARG A 94 8.74 3.16 8.37
N SER A 95 7.47 3.43 8.68
CA SER A 95 6.63 2.63 9.58
C SER A 95 5.95 1.45 8.90
N ILE A 96 5.62 1.55 7.60
CA ILE A 96 4.92 0.49 6.87
C ILE A 96 5.85 -0.70 6.55
N SER A 97 7.15 -0.60 6.86
CA SER A 97 8.16 -1.63 6.49
C SER A 97 8.10 -2.02 5.01
N ALA A 98 7.50 -1.19 4.16
CA ALA A 98 7.44 -1.39 2.72
C ALA A 98 8.88 -1.41 2.19
N GLY A 99 9.35 -2.60 1.82
CA GLY A 99 10.73 -2.83 1.39
C GLY A 99 11.66 -3.51 2.39
N ARG A 100 11.20 -3.87 3.60
CA ARG A 100 11.99 -4.69 4.55
C ARG A 100 11.82 -6.21 4.35
N GLY A 101 10.80 -6.63 3.61
CA GLY A 101 10.53 -8.01 3.24
C GLY A 101 9.03 -8.31 3.24
N CYS A 102 8.56 -9.11 2.29
CA CYS A 102 7.21 -9.65 2.27
C CYS A 102 7.07 -10.72 3.37
N ASP A 103 6.28 -10.45 4.40
CA ASP A 103 5.92 -11.36 5.51
C ASP A 103 4.50 -11.94 5.35
N CYS A 104 3.78 -11.50 4.31
CA CYS A 104 2.42 -11.91 4.05
C CYS A 104 2.36 -13.41 3.72
N SER A 105 1.60 -14.20 4.48
CA SER A 105 1.39 -15.64 4.26
C SER A 105 0.31 -15.97 3.21
N LEU A 106 -0.39 -14.95 2.68
CA LEU A 106 -1.46 -15.13 1.70
C LEU A 106 -0.90 -15.67 0.38
N SER A 107 -1.37 -16.83 -0.05
CA SER A 107 -1.04 -17.39 -1.36
C SER A 107 -2.10 -16.96 -2.36
N VAL A 108 -1.67 -16.40 -3.49
CA VAL A 108 -2.54 -16.07 -4.63
C VAL A 108 -2.32 -17.19 -5.64
N GLY A 109 -3.39 -17.91 -6.00
CA GLY A 109 -3.38 -19.03 -6.94
C GLY A 109 -4.24 -18.75 -8.16
#